data_AF-A0A962IM00-F1
#
_entry.id   AF-A0A962IM00-F1
#
_cell.length_a   1.000
_cell.length_b   1.000
_cell.length_c   1.000
_cell.angle_alpha   90.00
_cell.angle_beta   90.00
_cell.angle_gamma   90.00
#
_symmetry.space_group_name_H-M   'P 1'
#
loop_
_entity.id
_entity.type
_entity.pdbx_description
1 polymer ?
#
loop_
_entity_poly.entity_id
_entity_poly.type
_entity_poly.pdbx_seq_one_letter_code
_entity_poly.pdbx_strand_id
1 'polypeptide(L)'
;ARRHLRAALRKAEAQIFYGVTAGAANGFAGLTDLKNAMEAADMIVFGEADGDNLTSIYMVRSVPEETDVVAVWGQNGRIDIEPYASQEVQDGDGKKYHAYVSAIMSWIGLQVGATKSVGRIANITNTTGTTVNDDLLTMLLEKFPEEAPPTHIVMNRRSLFQLQRSRTYTSPTGTMGPLPTEFLGIPIVVTSTLTNSETEIAAS
;
A
#
# COMPACT_ATOMS: atom_id res chain seq x y z
N ALA A 1 7.72 23.94 -5.55
CA ALA A 1 8.40 22.62 -5.47
C ALA A 1 7.80 21.67 -4.40
N ARG A 2 7.84 21.99 -3.10
CA ARG A 2 7.47 21.01 -2.01
C ARG A 2 6.09 20.35 -2.13
N ARG A 3 5.04 21.08 -2.55
CA ARG A 3 3.70 20.51 -2.73
C ARG A 3 3.62 19.55 -3.92
N HIS A 4 4.32 19.86 -5.03
CA HIS A 4 4.39 19.00 -6.20
C HIS A 4 5.19 17.72 -5.91
N LEU A 5 6.28 17.82 -5.16
CA LEU A 5 7.04 16.64 -4.68
C LEU A 5 6.19 15.73 -3.81
N ARG A 6 5.42 16.28 -2.85
CA ARG A 6 4.49 15.48 -2.03
C ARG A 6 3.43 14.78 -2.89
N ALA A 7 2.89 15.45 -3.91
CA ALA A 7 1.93 14.86 -4.82
C ALA A 7 2.56 13.74 -5.67
N ALA A 8 3.80 13.92 -6.14
CA ALA A 8 4.54 12.90 -6.89
C ALA A 8 4.82 11.65 -6.02
N LEU A 9 5.28 11.85 -4.78
CA LEU A 9 5.51 10.74 -3.84
C LEU A 9 4.22 9.98 -3.49
N ARG A 10 3.09 10.69 -3.34
CA ARG A 10 1.79 10.02 -3.15
C ARG A 10 1.40 9.17 -4.36
N LYS A 11 1.68 9.64 -5.59
CA LYS A 11 1.44 8.83 -6.80
C LYS A 11 2.35 7.61 -6.85
N ALA A 12 3.63 7.76 -6.49
CA ALA A 12 4.56 6.65 -6.41
C ALA A 12 4.10 5.60 -5.37
N GLU A 13 3.65 6.04 -4.20
CA GLU A 13 3.08 5.16 -3.17
C GLU A 13 1.84 4.41 -3.67
N ALA A 14 0.92 5.09 -4.35
CA ALA A 14 -0.24 4.42 -4.96
C ALA A 14 0.18 3.37 -6.01
N GLN A 15 1.24 3.65 -6.79
CA GLN A 15 1.78 2.71 -7.78
C GLN A 15 2.38 1.45 -7.13
N ILE A 16 3.00 1.57 -5.94
CA ILE A 16 3.54 0.40 -5.21
C ILE A 16 2.43 -0.61 -4.90
N PHE A 17 1.26 -0.13 -4.46
CA PHE A 17 0.14 -1.02 -4.12
C PHE A 17 -0.63 -1.48 -5.35
N TYR A 18 -1.10 -0.55 -6.19
CA TYR A 18 -2.09 -0.81 -7.24
C TYR A 18 -1.51 -1.09 -8.63
N GLY A 19 -0.21 -0.90 -8.80
CA GLY A 19 0.51 -1.34 -9.99
C GLY A 19 -0.09 -0.86 -11.31
N VAL A 20 -0.01 -1.69 -12.34
CA VAL A 20 -0.52 -1.39 -13.68
C VAL A 20 -2.00 -1.72 -13.81
N THR A 21 -2.53 -2.65 -13.01
CA THR A 21 -3.91 -3.14 -13.16
C THR A 21 -4.94 -2.21 -12.54
N ALA A 22 -4.62 -1.54 -11.42
CA ALA A 22 -5.51 -0.59 -10.75
C ALA A 22 -4.90 0.82 -10.57
N GLY A 23 -3.62 1.00 -10.90
CA GLY A 23 -2.91 2.27 -10.84
C GLY A 23 -2.66 2.89 -12.22
N ALA A 24 -1.43 3.35 -12.47
CA ALA A 24 -1.06 3.90 -13.78
C ALA A 24 -0.62 2.79 -14.72
N ALA A 25 -1.30 2.66 -15.87
CA ALA A 25 -0.99 1.65 -16.90
C ALA A 25 0.46 1.71 -17.43
N ASN A 26 1.09 2.90 -17.38
CA ASN A 26 2.47 3.12 -17.79
C ASN A 26 3.48 3.04 -16.63
N GLY A 27 3.03 2.64 -15.44
CA GLY A 27 3.89 2.47 -14.27
C GLY A 27 4.49 1.07 -14.16
N PHE A 28 5.10 0.76 -13.02
CA PHE A 28 5.63 -0.57 -12.73
C PHE A 28 4.57 -1.47 -12.10
N ALA A 29 4.77 -2.79 -12.19
CA ALA A 29 3.90 -3.79 -11.57
C ALA A 29 3.93 -3.68 -10.04
N GLY A 30 2.75 -3.56 -9.44
CA GLY A 30 2.57 -3.35 -8.01
C GLY A 30 2.24 -4.63 -7.25
N LEU A 31 1.99 -4.50 -5.95
CA LEU A 31 1.65 -5.65 -5.08
C LEU A 31 0.34 -6.33 -5.47
N THR A 32 -0.65 -5.60 -5.98
CA THR A 32 -1.89 -6.20 -6.50
C THR A 32 -1.66 -7.08 -7.71
N ASP A 33 -0.68 -6.74 -8.55
CA ASP A 33 -0.39 -7.47 -9.79
C ASP A 33 0.31 -8.80 -9.49
N LEU A 34 0.91 -8.92 -8.29
CA LEU A 34 1.51 -10.15 -7.77
C LEU A 34 0.48 -11.12 -7.19
N LYS A 35 -0.84 -10.86 -7.31
CA LYS A 35 -1.92 -11.71 -6.78
C LYS A 35 -1.66 -13.19 -7.08
N ASN A 36 -1.44 -13.55 -8.34
CA ASN A 36 -1.28 -14.95 -8.74
C ASN A 36 -0.06 -15.61 -8.10
N ALA A 37 1.04 -14.86 -7.91
CA ALA A 37 2.25 -15.35 -7.28
C ALA A 37 2.08 -15.51 -5.76
N MET A 38 1.33 -14.61 -5.12
CA MET A 38 0.98 -14.69 -3.71
C MET A 38 0.01 -15.83 -3.44
N GLU A 39 -0.95 -16.05 -4.31
CA GLU A 39 -1.92 -17.13 -4.22
C GLU A 39 -1.26 -18.49 -4.39
N ALA A 40 -0.38 -18.64 -5.38
CA ALA A 40 0.43 -19.85 -5.56
C ALA A 40 1.35 -20.14 -4.35
N ALA A 41 1.71 -19.11 -3.59
CA ALA A 41 2.52 -19.23 -2.37
C ALA A 41 1.68 -19.35 -1.08
N ASP A 42 0.35 -19.39 -1.19
CA ASP A 42 -0.61 -19.39 -0.09
C ASP A 42 -0.48 -18.20 0.87
N MET A 43 -0.17 -17.02 0.33
CA MET A 43 0.08 -15.77 1.07
C MET A 43 -1.12 -14.79 1.03
N ILE A 44 -2.32 -15.29 0.73
CA ILE A 44 -3.57 -14.51 0.72
C ILE A 44 -4.52 -15.08 1.78
N VAL A 45 -5.10 -14.20 2.59
CA VAL A 45 -6.19 -14.49 3.52
C VAL A 45 -7.39 -13.66 3.12
N PHE A 46 -8.60 -14.24 3.17
CA PHE A 46 -9.82 -13.54 2.78
C PHE A 46 -10.63 -13.13 4.01
N GLY A 47 -11.15 -11.90 3.99
CA GLY A 47 -12.10 -11.37 4.97
C GLY A 47 -13.56 -11.71 4.66
N GLU A 48 -13.81 -12.57 3.68
CA GLU A 48 -15.13 -13.14 3.30
C GLU A 48 -16.21 -12.09 2.96
N ALA A 49 -15.81 -10.89 2.49
CA ALA A 49 -16.75 -9.87 2.03
C ALA A 49 -16.84 -9.78 0.51
N ASP A 50 -18.05 -9.56 0.02
CA ASP A 50 -18.33 -9.48 -1.42
C ASP A 50 -18.58 -8.04 -1.89
N GLY A 51 -18.32 -7.78 -3.17
CA GLY A 51 -18.62 -6.52 -3.86
C GLY A 51 -17.45 -5.53 -4.02
N ASP A 52 -17.77 -4.23 -4.11
CA ASP A 52 -16.81 -3.19 -4.56
C ASP A 52 -16.35 -2.21 -3.47
N ASN A 53 -16.80 -2.38 -2.23
CA ASN A 53 -16.48 -1.49 -1.10
C ASN A 53 -15.46 -2.11 -0.14
N LEU A 54 -14.46 -2.77 -0.71
CA LEU A 54 -13.51 -3.57 0.04
C LEU A 54 -12.19 -2.81 0.26
N THR A 55 -11.41 -3.27 1.22
CA THR A 55 -10.03 -2.85 1.42
C THR A 55 -9.15 -4.05 1.67
N SER A 56 -7.84 -3.83 1.61
CA SER A 56 -6.85 -4.84 1.90
C SER A 56 -5.82 -4.37 2.92
N ILE A 57 -5.19 -5.34 3.57
CA ILE A 57 -4.04 -5.17 4.46
C ILE A 57 -2.88 -5.93 3.85
N TYR A 58 -1.69 -5.35 3.93
CA TYR A 58 -0.46 -5.99 3.49
C TYR A 58 0.48 -6.21 4.67
N MET A 59 1.11 -7.37 4.72
CA MET A 59 2.29 -7.61 5.55
C MET A 59 3.49 -7.72 4.62
N VAL A 60 4.54 -6.95 4.91
CA VAL A 60 5.73 -6.89 4.06
C VAL A 60 6.99 -7.12 4.88
N ARG A 61 7.90 -7.89 4.29
CA ARG A 61 9.27 -8.04 4.75
C ARG A 61 10.16 -7.12 3.93
N SER A 62 10.73 -6.11 4.58
CA SER A 62 11.72 -5.22 3.99
C SER A 62 12.94 -5.25 4.90
N VAL A 63 14.03 -5.80 4.40
CA VAL A 63 15.28 -5.99 5.13
C VAL A 63 16.40 -5.14 4.52
N PRO A 64 17.40 -4.71 5.32
CA PRO A 64 18.51 -3.90 4.84
C PRO A 64 19.37 -4.55 3.75
N GLU A 65 19.29 -5.88 3.60
CA GLU A 65 20.01 -6.64 2.58
C GLU A 65 19.41 -6.50 1.18
N GLU A 66 18.28 -5.79 1.06
CA GLU A 66 17.57 -5.53 -0.20
C GLU A 66 17.12 -6.80 -0.96
N THR A 67 17.05 -7.93 -0.27
CA THR A 67 16.72 -9.25 -0.84
C THR A 67 15.22 -9.52 -0.95
N ASP A 68 14.39 -8.78 -0.21
CA ASP A 68 12.94 -9.00 -0.13
C ASP A 68 12.16 -7.91 -0.87
N VAL A 69 11.36 -7.10 -0.16
CA VAL A 69 10.57 -6.01 -0.74
C VAL A 69 11.36 -4.71 -0.65
N VAL A 70 11.72 -4.16 -1.81
CA VAL A 70 12.56 -2.96 -1.92
C VAL A 70 12.01 -2.03 -2.99
N ALA A 71 11.87 -0.74 -2.65
CA ALA A 71 11.66 0.30 -3.63
C ALA A 71 13.01 0.70 -4.25
N VAL A 72 13.22 0.35 -5.51
CA VAL A 72 14.46 0.64 -6.24
C VAL A 72 14.35 2.02 -6.87
N TRP A 73 15.29 2.90 -6.54
CA TRP A 73 15.34 4.25 -7.12
C TRP A 73 16.46 4.33 -8.16
N GLY A 74 16.14 4.87 -9.34
CA GLY A 74 17.15 5.13 -10.36
C GLY A 74 18.13 6.22 -9.92
N GLN A 75 19.36 6.17 -10.46
CA GLN A 75 20.43 7.12 -10.15
C GLN A 75 20.70 7.28 -8.63
N ASN A 76 20.66 6.19 -7.86
CA ASN A 76 20.89 6.17 -6.41
C ASN A 76 19.95 7.12 -5.62
N GLY A 77 18.68 7.22 -6.01
CA GLY A 77 17.71 8.06 -5.29
C GLY A 77 17.72 9.54 -5.68
N ARG A 78 18.39 9.90 -6.78
CA ARG A 78 18.42 11.27 -7.27
C ARG A 78 17.06 11.66 -7.87
N ILE A 79 16.48 12.73 -7.32
CA ILE A 79 15.30 13.40 -7.88
C ILE A 79 15.80 14.69 -8.55
N ASP A 80 15.75 14.73 -9.88
CA ASP A 80 16.16 15.91 -10.62
C ASP A 80 14.99 16.91 -10.72
N ILE A 81 15.27 18.14 -10.28
CA ILE A 81 14.37 19.28 -10.39
C ILE A 81 15.05 20.27 -11.32
N GLU A 82 14.57 20.36 -12.54
CA GLU A 82 15.14 21.27 -13.53
C GLU A 82 14.76 22.73 -13.22
N PRO A 83 15.66 23.68 -13.51
CA PRO A 83 15.38 25.10 -13.35
C PRO A 83 14.19 25.52 -14.22
N TYR A 84 13.51 26.59 -13.81
CA TYR A 84 12.36 27.12 -14.54
C TYR A 84 12.77 27.55 -15.95
N ALA A 85 12.16 26.94 -16.96
CA ALA A 85 12.30 27.34 -18.36
C ALA A 85 10.99 27.99 -18.83
N SER A 86 11.09 29.09 -19.59
CA SER A 86 9.93 29.66 -20.28
C SER A 86 9.66 28.85 -21.54
N GLN A 87 8.48 28.24 -21.64
CA GLN A 87 8.04 27.52 -22.83
C GLN A 87 6.79 28.20 -23.40
N GLU A 88 6.68 28.25 -24.73
CA GLU A 88 5.40 28.60 -25.35
C GLU A 88 4.42 27.45 -25.13
N VAL A 89 3.36 27.72 -24.37
CA VAL A 89 2.25 26.81 -24.12
C VAL A 89 1.02 27.34 -24.85
N GLN A 90 0.17 26.43 -25.32
CA GLN A 90 -1.05 26.78 -26.04
C GLN A 90 -2.25 26.80 -25.08
N ASP A 91 -3.08 27.83 -25.18
CA ASP A 91 -4.38 27.94 -24.51
C ASP A 91 -5.42 27.05 -25.21
N GLY A 92 -6.57 26.81 -24.57
CA GLY A 92 -7.70 26.05 -25.11
C GLY A 92 -8.24 26.59 -26.45
N ASP A 93 -8.02 27.89 -26.74
CA ASP A 93 -8.36 28.54 -28.01
C ASP A 93 -7.21 28.55 -29.04
N GLY A 94 -6.13 27.78 -28.81
CA GLY A 94 -5.01 27.67 -29.75
C GLY A 94 -4.01 28.84 -29.73
N LYS A 95 -4.19 29.81 -28.82
CA LYS A 95 -3.29 30.97 -28.67
C LYS A 95 -2.07 30.61 -27.83
N LYS A 96 -0.88 31.06 -28.26
CA LYS A 96 0.37 30.79 -27.54
C LYS A 96 0.60 31.82 -26.44
N TYR A 97 1.01 31.38 -25.27
CA TYR A 97 1.46 32.21 -24.17
C TYR A 97 2.76 31.65 -23.57
N HIS A 98 3.60 32.52 -23.02
CA HIS A 98 4.81 32.07 -22.33
C HIS A 98 4.45 31.62 -20.91
N ALA A 99 4.74 30.36 -20.60
CA ALA A 99 4.56 29.79 -19.27
C ALA A 99 5.91 29.36 -18.68
N TYR A 100 6.06 29.48 -17.37
CA TYR A 100 7.18 28.90 -16.65
C TYR A 100 6.89 27.44 -16.32
N VAL A 101 7.71 26.54 -16.84
CA VAL A 101 7.62 25.09 -16.61
C VAL A 101 8.89 24.63 -15.89
N SER A 102 8.74 23.72 -14.93
CA SER A 102 9.85 23.02 -14.27
C SER A 102 9.48 21.55 -14.22
N ALA A 103 10.31 20.71 -14.85
CA ALA A 103 10.16 19.27 -14.82
C ALA A 103 10.77 18.71 -13.53
N ILE A 104 10.05 17.77 -12.92
CA ILE A 104 10.54 16.98 -11.79
C ILE A 104 10.53 15.53 -12.25
N MET A 105 11.70 14.92 -12.37
CA MET A 105 11.86 13.57 -12.89
C MET A 105 12.56 12.66 -11.87
N SER A 106 12.06 11.44 -11.74
CA SER A 106 12.62 10.40 -10.90
C SER A 106 12.19 9.04 -11.45
N TRP A 107 13.07 8.05 -11.33
CA TRP A 107 12.78 6.67 -11.70
C TRP A 107 12.62 5.84 -10.44
N ILE A 108 11.51 5.13 -10.33
CA ILE A 108 11.18 4.27 -9.18
C ILE A 108 10.68 2.93 -9.73
N GLY A 109 11.13 1.84 -9.13
CA GLY A 109 10.64 0.49 -9.36
C GLY A 109 10.42 -0.25 -8.05
N LEU A 110 9.75 -1.39 -8.13
CA LEU A 110 9.52 -2.29 -7.00
C LEU A 110 10.17 -3.64 -7.27
N GLN A 111 10.99 -4.09 -6.34
CA GLN A 111 11.55 -5.44 -6.33
C GLN A 111 10.89 -6.25 -5.23
N VAL A 112 10.48 -7.48 -5.56
CA VAL A 112 9.99 -8.49 -4.63
C VAL A 112 10.80 -9.75 -4.85
N GLY A 113 11.78 -10.02 -3.97
CA GLY A 113 12.74 -11.09 -4.18
C GLY A 113 12.23 -12.50 -3.89
N ALA A 114 11.23 -12.66 -3.01
CA ALA A 114 10.54 -13.92 -2.83
C ALA A 114 9.02 -13.73 -2.72
N THR A 115 8.26 -14.71 -3.21
CA THR A 115 6.78 -14.69 -3.18
C THR A 115 6.21 -14.69 -1.77
N LYS A 116 6.96 -15.25 -0.79
CA LYS A 116 6.60 -15.26 0.64
C LYS A 116 7.05 -14.02 1.41
N SER A 117 7.64 -13.01 0.76
CA SER A 117 8.04 -11.76 1.40
C SER A 117 6.88 -10.76 1.53
N VAL A 118 5.75 -11.04 0.88
CA VAL A 118 4.53 -10.24 0.92
C VAL A 118 3.33 -11.15 1.20
N GLY A 119 2.47 -10.71 2.11
CA GLY A 119 1.19 -11.33 2.41
C GLY A 119 0.06 -10.32 2.31
N ARG A 120 -1.14 -10.74 1.90
CA ARG A 120 -2.31 -9.87 1.74
C ARG A 120 -3.52 -10.45 2.47
N ILE A 121 -4.20 -9.63 3.26
CA ILE A 121 -5.59 -9.88 3.66
C ILE A 121 -6.47 -9.11 2.68
N ALA A 122 -7.25 -9.80 1.87
CA ALA A 122 -8.17 -9.23 0.89
C ALA A 122 -9.62 -9.26 1.42
N ASN A 123 -10.51 -8.55 0.74
CA ASN A 123 -11.96 -8.62 0.97
C ASN A 123 -12.40 -8.23 2.39
N ILE A 124 -11.92 -7.09 2.89
CA ILE A 124 -12.33 -6.54 4.19
C ILE A 124 -13.39 -5.45 3.96
N THR A 125 -14.49 -5.48 4.73
CA THR A 125 -15.50 -4.40 4.73
C THR A 125 -15.87 -3.95 6.16
N ASN A 126 -16.93 -3.16 6.31
CA ASN A 126 -17.45 -2.68 7.60
C ASN A 126 -18.54 -3.58 8.20
N THR A 127 -18.92 -4.65 7.51
CA THR A 127 -19.96 -5.59 7.92
C THR A 127 -19.43 -6.49 9.04
N THR A 128 -20.24 -6.72 10.06
CA THR A 128 -19.91 -7.63 11.16
C THR A 128 -19.47 -9.00 10.61
N GLY A 129 -18.35 -9.53 11.11
CA GLY A 129 -17.77 -10.80 10.64
C GLY A 129 -16.75 -10.66 9.51
N THR A 130 -16.68 -9.49 8.87
CA THR A 130 -15.76 -9.21 7.73
C THR A 130 -14.80 -8.04 8.02
N THR A 131 -14.77 -7.59 9.28
CA THR A 131 -13.90 -6.54 9.78
C THR A 131 -12.57 -7.10 10.26
N VAL A 132 -11.53 -6.27 10.26
CA VAL A 132 -10.20 -6.67 10.75
C VAL A 132 -10.22 -6.98 12.24
N ASN A 133 -9.69 -8.16 12.58
CA ASN A 133 -9.46 -8.61 13.96
C ASN A 133 -8.02 -9.15 14.09
N ASP A 134 -7.59 -9.40 15.34
CA ASP A 134 -6.27 -9.96 15.61
C ASP A 134 -6.13 -11.40 15.07
N ASP A 135 -7.25 -12.13 14.86
CA ASP A 135 -7.28 -13.48 14.32
C ASP A 135 -6.84 -13.51 12.84
N LEU A 136 -7.43 -12.66 11.99
CA LEU A 136 -7.04 -12.52 10.57
C LEU A 136 -5.57 -12.08 10.42
N LEU A 137 -5.08 -11.23 11.32
CA LEU A 137 -3.67 -10.84 11.34
C LEU A 137 -2.78 -12.02 11.73
N THR A 138 -3.21 -12.85 12.68
CA THR A 138 -2.48 -14.07 13.10
C THR A 138 -2.46 -15.11 11.97
N MET A 139 -3.59 -15.33 11.30
CA MET A 139 -3.69 -16.24 10.15
C MET A 139 -2.75 -15.82 9.01
N LEU A 140 -2.61 -14.51 8.74
CA LEU A 140 -1.67 -14.05 7.74
C LEU A 140 -0.22 -14.20 8.22
N LEU A 141 0.05 -13.93 9.51
CA LEU A 141 1.38 -14.07 10.09
C LEU A 141 1.89 -15.53 10.04
N GLU A 142 1.02 -16.50 10.30
CA GLU A 142 1.34 -17.94 10.26
C GLU A 142 1.80 -18.41 8.87
N LYS A 143 1.32 -17.76 7.81
CA LYS A 143 1.72 -18.09 6.42
C LYS A 143 3.16 -17.69 6.10
N PHE A 144 3.73 -16.75 6.86
CA PHE A 144 5.14 -16.39 6.70
C PHE A 144 6.05 -17.47 7.27
N PRO A 145 7.18 -17.77 6.60
CA PRO A 145 8.19 -18.67 7.15
C PRO A 145 8.78 -18.11 8.45
N GLU A 146 8.97 -18.98 9.46
CA GLU A 146 9.50 -18.58 10.78
C GLU A 146 10.89 -17.93 10.69
N GLU A 147 11.73 -18.37 9.76
CA GLU A 147 13.06 -17.81 9.51
C GLU A 147 13.00 -16.43 8.86
N ALA A 148 11.87 -16.10 8.24
CA ALA A 148 11.67 -14.85 7.53
C ALA A 148 10.33 -14.16 7.86
N PRO A 149 10.13 -13.67 9.10
CA PRO A 149 8.92 -12.99 9.50
C PRO A 149 8.76 -11.63 8.80
N PRO A 150 7.52 -11.11 8.71
CA PRO A 150 7.25 -9.78 8.19
C PRO A 150 7.78 -8.68 9.14
N THR A 151 8.12 -7.54 8.55
CA THR A 151 8.73 -6.41 9.27
C THR A 151 7.77 -5.24 9.48
N HIS A 152 6.77 -5.11 8.60
CA HIS A 152 5.83 -4.00 8.61
C HIS A 152 4.44 -4.51 8.23
N ILE A 153 3.42 -3.98 8.89
CA ILE A 153 2.02 -4.17 8.51
C ILE A 153 1.54 -2.86 7.92
N VAL A 154 1.04 -2.89 6.69
CA VAL A 154 0.48 -1.71 6.02
C VAL A 154 -1.03 -1.85 5.94
N MET A 155 -1.74 -0.87 6.49
CA MET A 155 -3.20 -0.83 6.44
C MET A 155 -3.71 0.59 6.28
N ASN A 156 -4.97 0.72 5.88
CA ASN A 156 -5.61 2.02 5.83
C ASN A 156 -6.17 2.44 7.19
N ARG A 157 -6.53 3.73 7.31
CA ARG A 157 -7.06 4.28 8.55
C ARG A 157 -8.36 3.60 8.99
N ARG A 158 -9.19 3.12 8.07
CA ARG A 158 -10.44 2.41 8.37
C ARG A 158 -10.16 1.10 9.10
N SER A 159 -9.28 0.28 8.53
CA SER A 159 -8.82 -0.99 9.10
C SER A 159 -8.16 -0.82 10.46
N LEU A 160 -7.39 0.25 10.66
CA LEU A 160 -6.80 0.57 11.96
C LEU A 160 -7.85 0.81 13.05
N PHE A 161 -8.91 1.57 12.74
CA PHE A 161 -10.02 1.78 13.67
C PHE A 161 -10.82 0.49 13.92
N GLN A 162 -10.96 -0.38 12.91
CA GLN A 162 -11.57 -1.69 13.09
C GLN A 162 -10.75 -2.56 14.06
N LEU A 163 -9.42 -2.57 13.91
CA LEU A 163 -8.51 -3.28 14.80
C LEU A 163 -8.57 -2.75 16.24
N GLN A 164 -8.64 -1.42 16.40
CA GLN A 164 -8.84 -0.81 17.72
C GLN A 164 -10.16 -1.24 18.37
N ARG A 165 -11.23 -1.36 17.58
CA ARG A 165 -12.55 -1.78 18.08
C ARG A 165 -12.62 -3.27 18.38
N SER A 166 -11.93 -4.11 17.62
CA SER A 166 -11.87 -5.56 17.87
C SER A 166 -11.04 -5.88 19.11
N ARG A 167 -10.02 -5.07 19.40
CA ARG A 167 -9.33 -5.04 20.71
C ARG A 167 -10.27 -4.46 21.76
N THR A 168 -11.19 -5.29 22.26
CA THR A 168 -12.05 -4.96 23.39
C THR A 168 -11.17 -4.57 24.58
N TYR A 169 -11.06 -3.27 24.82
CA TYR A 169 -10.38 -2.75 25.98
C TYR A 169 -11.22 -3.13 27.20
N THR A 170 -10.76 -4.06 28.02
CA THR A 170 -11.45 -4.54 29.23
C THR A 170 -11.39 -3.50 30.37
N SER A 171 -11.50 -2.20 30.09
CA SER A 171 -11.70 -1.23 31.17
C SER A 171 -13.16 -1.30 31.63
N PRO A 172 -13.41 -1.26 32.95
CA PRO A 172 -14.76 -1.21 33.52
C PRO A 172 -15.62 0.00 33.08
N THR A 173 -15.03 0.96 32.34
CA THR A 173 -15.63 2.24 31.98
C THR A 173 -16.05 2.35 30.51
N GLY A 174 -15.87 1.30 29.70
CA GLY A 174 -16.27 1.31 28.28
C GLY A 174 -15.50 2.31 27.42
N THR A 175 -14.30 2.70 27.86
CA THR A 175 -13.47 3.66 27.14
C THR A 175 -12.69 2.96 26.04
N MET A 176 -12.75 3.50 24.82
CA MET A 176 -12.00 2.95 23.68
C MET A 176 -10.50 3.03 23.97
N GLY A 177 -9.79 1.91 23.78
CA GLY A 177 -8.34 1.84 23.96
C GLY A 177 -7.60 2.75 22.98
N PRO A 178 -6.29 2.99 23.14
CA PRO A 178 -5.51 3.77 22.19
C PRO A 178 -5.47 3.11 20.80
N LEU A 179 -5.19 3.89 19.75
CA LEU A 179 -4.96 3.34 18.41
C LEU A 179 -3.73 2.42 18.45
N PRO A 180 -3.83 1.21 17.87
CA PRO A 180 -2.72 0.27 17.88
C PRO A 180 -1.59 0.77 16.97
N THR A 181 -0.36 0.80 17.50
CA THR A 181 0.84 1.17 16.73
C THR A 181 1.63 -0.05 16.26
N GLU A 182 1.35 -1.21 16.85
CA GLU A 182 2.01 -2.48 16.58
C GLU A 182 1.07 -3.67 16.80
N PHE A 183 1.47 -4.81 16.26
CA PHE A 183 0.89 -6.13 16.50
C PHE A 183 2.01 -7.15 16.68
N LEU A 184 2.08 -7.78 17.85
CA LEU A 184 3.12 -8.76 18.20
C LEU A 184 4.57 -8.26 17.96
N GLY A 185 4.82 -6.98 18.22
CA GLY A 185 6.13 -6.34 18.00
C GLY A 185 6.40 -5.90 16.54
N ILE A 186 5.46 -6.13 15.61
CA ILE A 186 5.57 -5.67 14.23
C ILE A 186 4.89 -4.29 14.11
N PRO A 187 5.59 -3.25 13.63
CA PRO A 187 5.04 -1.91 13.48
C PRO A 187 3.93 -1.83 12.42
N ILE A 188 2.89 -1.05 12.72
CA ILE A 188 1.78 -0.75 11.81
C ILE A 188 2.02 0.60 11.12
N VAL A 189 2.11 0.58 9.79
CA VAL A 189 2.20 1.73 8.92
C VAL A 189 0.81 2.04 8.35
N VAL A 190 0.33 3.24 8.62
CA VAL A 190 -0.98 3.70 8.15
C VAL A 190 -0.81 4.51 6.88
N THR A 191 -1.49 4.11 5.82
CA THR A 191 -1.50 4.88 4.57
C THR A 191 -2.91 5.26 4.12
N SER A 192 -3.00 6.42 3.49
CA SER A 192 -4.21 6.90 2.80
C SER A 192 -4.31 6.45 1.35
N THR A 193 -3.25 5.86 0.79
CA THR A 193 -3.27 5.40 -0.62
C THR A 193 -4.08 4.13 -0.78
N LEU A 194 -4.08 3.24 0.22
CA LEU A 194 -4.97 2.08 0.27
C LEU A 194 -6.44 2.52 0.32
N THR A 195 -7.15 2.22 -0.76
CA THR A 195 -8.54 2.61 -1.01
C THR A 195 -9.51 1.75 -0.21
N ASN A 196 -10.76 2.23 -0.13
CA ASN A 196 -11.90 1.51 0.46
C ASN A 196 -12.88 1.01 -0.60
N SER A 197 -12.44 1.00 -1.86
CA SER A 197 -13.26 0.69 -3.02
C SER A 197 -12.52 -0.30 -3.92
N GLU A 198 -11.88 -1.29 -3.30
CA GLU A 198 -11.31 -2.42 -4.01
C GLU A 198 -12.45 -3.37 -4.40
N THR A 199 -12.37 -3.91 -5.62
CA THR A 199 -13.24 -4.99 -6.07
C THR A 199 -12.82 -6.31 -5.42
N GLU A 200 -13.81 -7.16 -5.17
CA GLU A 200 -13.65 -8.51 -4.65
C GLU A 200 -12.61 -9.31 -5.42
N ILE A 201 -11.80 -10.04 -4.64
CA ILE A 201 -10.87 -11.02 -5.17
C ILE A 201 -11.37 -12.39 -4.78
N ALA A 202 -11.73 -13.19 -5.79
CA ALA A 202 -11.99 -14.61 -5.63
C ALA A 202 -10.68 -15.41 -5.64
N ALA A 203 -10.65 -16.49 -4.86
CA ALA A 203 -9.69 -17.57 -5.04
C ALA A 203 -9.86 -18.18 -6.44
N SER A 204 -8.74 -18.45 -7.12
CA SER A 204 -8.64 -19.08 -8.44
C SER A 204 -8.54 -20.59 -8.36
#